data_AF-A0A919WCC0-F1
#
_entry.id   AF-A0A919WCC0-F1
#
_cell.length_a   1.000
_cell.length_b   1.000
_cell.length_c   1.000
_cell.angle_alpha   90.00
_cell.angle_beta   90.00
_cell.angle_gamma   90.00
#
_symmetry.space_group_name_H-M   'P 1'
#
loop_
_entity.id
_entity.type
_entity.pdbx_description
1 polymer ?
#
loop_
_entity_poly.entity_id
_entity_poly.type
_entity_poly.pdbx_seq_one_letter_code
_entity_poly.pdbx_strand_id
1 'polypeptide(L)'
;MARAVHAERDNGRRSELIHMRSQLLTARAAALFASDLPAGSRPSPQTVDEAIAGAVRRCGGTRGCVAHMAAAYGDYPETAAARMRWARGVVQHSERDPSTRAYHPSWSSALISSSGGVLAGRSLT
;
A
#
# COMPACT_ATOMS: atom_id res chain seq x y z
N MET A 1 22.06 25.84 -23.60
CA MET A 1 21.49 24.52 -23.97
C MET A 1 21.54 23.50 -22.83
N ALA A 2 22.64 23.35 -22.07
CA ALA A 2 22.73 22.40 -20.95
C ALA A 2 21.65 22.56 -19.84
N ARG A 3 21.28 23.80 -19.47
CA ARG A 3 20.24 24.07 -18.45
C ARG A 3 18.84 23.55 -18.83
N ALA A 4 18.49 23.54 -20.12
CA ALA A 4 17.19 23.06 -20.59
C ALA A 4 17.09 21.53 -20.52
N VAL A 5 18.19 20.82 -20.80
CA VAL A 5 18.26 19.35 -20.72
C VAL A 5 18.18 18.86 -19.27
N HIS A 6 18.78 19.59 -18.31
CA HIS A 6 18.63 19.26 -16.88
C HIS A 6 17.18 19.46 -16.39
N ALA A 7 16.52 20.54 -16.81
CA ALA A 7 15.13 20.79 -16.45
C ALA A 7 14.16 19.73 -17.00
N GLU A 8 14.38 19.24 -18.23
CA GLU A 8 13.56 18.17 -18.83
C GLU A 8 13.74 16.83 -18.10
N ARG A 9 14.99 16.51 -17.71
CA ARG A 9 15.28 15.31 -16.91
C ARG A 9 14.66 15.38 -15.51
N ASP A 10 14.65 16.56 -14.89
CA ASP A 10 13.99 16.79 -13.60
C ASP A 10 12.46 16.69 -13.72
N ASN A 11 11.87 17.17 -14.83
CA ASN A 11 10.45 17.03 -15.10
C ASN A 11 10.04 15.56 -15.29
N GLY A 12 10.86 14.77 -15.99
CA GLY A 12 10.68 13.32 -16.12
C GLY A 12 10.67 12.60 -14.78
N ARG A 13 11.69 12.83 -13.94
CA ARG A 13 11.76 12.23 -12.59
C ARG A 13 10.60 12.66 -11.70
N ARG A 14 10.20 13.93 -11.75
CA ARG A 14 9.03 14.43 -11.00
C ARG A 14 7.73 13.73 -11.43
N SER A 15 7.53 13.57 -12.74
CA SER A 15 6.34 12.90 -13.29
C SER A 15 6.28 11.44 -12.87
N GLU A 16 7.42 10.74 -12.92
CA GLU A 16 7.54 9.36 -12.45
C GLU A 16 7.23 9.21 -10.95
N LEU A 17 7.76 10.11 -10.11
CA LEU A 17 7.48 10.11 -8.67
C LEU A 17 5.99 10.37 -8.37
N ILE A 18 5.36 11.30 -9.09
CA ILE A 18 3.93 11.59 -8.96
C ILE A 18 3.11 10.36 -9.33
N HIS A 19 3.48 9.68 -10.41
CA HIS A 19 2.80 8.47 -10.87
C HIS A 19 2.95 7.32 -9.87
N MET A 20 4.17 7.03 -9.42
CA MET A 20 4.44 6.00 -8.41
C MET A 20 3.70 6.27 -7.10
N ARG A 21 3.65 7.52 -6.65
CA ARG A 21 2.91 7.90 -5.44
C ARG A 21 1.40 7.69 -5.64
N SER A 22 0.87 8.03 -6.81
CA SER A 22 -0.54 7.77 -7.15
C SER A 22 -0.89 6.28 -7.12
N GLN A 23 -0.01 5.43 -7.67
CA GLN A 23 -0.17 3.97 -7.62
C GLN A 23 -0.15 3.44 -6.18
N LEU A 24 0.77 3.91 -5.35
CA LEU A 24 0.85 3.53 -3.94
C LEU A 24 -0.41 3.92 -3.16
N LEU A 25 -0.89 5.15 -3.33
CA LEU A 25 -2.12 5.62 -2.69
C LEU A 25 -3.34 4.79 -3.12
N THR A 26 -3.38 4.39 -4.39
CA THR A 26 -4.45 3.53 -4.93
C THR A 26 -4.40 2.14 -4.32
N ALA A 27 -3.21 1.54 -4.21
CA ALA A 27 -2.99 0.25 -3.57
C ALA A 27 -3.39 0.26 -2.09
N ARG A 28 -2.94 1.28 -1.35
CA ARG A 28 -3.30 1.47 0.07
C ARG A 28 -4.80 1.65 0.27
N ALA A 29 -5.46 2.45 -0.59
CA ALA A 29 -6.90 2.65 -0.52
C ALA A 29 -7.68 1.35 -0.79
N ALA A 30 -7.26 0.53 -1.76
CA ALA A 30 -7.88 -0.76 -2.04
C ALA A 30 -7.74 -1.75 -0.88
N ALA A 31 -6.57 -1.80 -0.24
CA ALA A 31 -6.35 -2.62 0.95
C ALA A 31 -7.19 -2.13 2.14
N LEU A 32 -7.24 -0.82 2.38
CA LEU A 32 -8.05 -0.24 3.45
C LEU A 32 -9.55 -0.47 3.22
N PHE A 33 -9.99 -0.40 1.97
CA PHE A 33 -11.36 -0.73 1.59
C PHE A 33 -11.72 -2.19 1.95
N ALA A 34 -10.81 -3.13 1.69
CA ALA A 34 -10.96 -4.55 2.01
C ALA A 34 -10.73 -4.89 3.51
N SER A 35 -10.36 -3.89 4.32
CA SER A 35 -10.29 -4.03 5.77
C SER A 35 -11.68 -3.92 6.41
N ASP A 36 -11.81 -4.38 7.65
CA ASP A 36 -13.07 -4.36 8.41
C ASP A 36 -13.33 -3.00 9.09
N LEU A 37 -12.54 -1.97 8.78
CA LEU A 37 -12.70 -0.65 9.40
C LEU A 37 -14.05 -0.02 8.98
N PRO A 38 -14.78 0.60 9.94
CA PRO A 38 -16.04 1.27 9.64
C PRO A 38 -15.82 2.48 8.73
N ALA A 39 -16.58 2.55 7.63
CA ALA A 39 -16.61 3.73 6.78
C ALA A 39 -17.20 4.91 7.57
N GLY A 40 -16.45 6.01 7.69
CA GLY A 40 -16.82 7.16 8.52
C GLY A 40 -15.99 7.30 9.80
N SER A 41 -15.22 6.29 10.18
CA SER A 41 -14.23 6.42 11.25
C SER A 41 -13.05 7.30 10.83
N ARG A 42 -12.39 7.94 11.80
CA ARG A 42 -11.12 8.65 11.64
C ARG A 42 -10.01 7.90 12.38
N PRO A 43 -9.53 6.77 11.82
CA PRO A 43 -8.47 5.98 12.45
C PRO A 43 -7.14 6.74 12.44
N SER A 44 -6.29 6.46 13.41
CA SER A 44 -4.92 6.99 13.43
C SER A 44 -4.09 6.40 12.28
N PRO A 45 -3.01 7.06 11.84
CA PRO A 45 -2.18 6.55 10.75
C PRO A 45 -1.61 5.15 11.04
N GLN A 46 -1.28 4.84 12.29
CA GLN A 46 -0.81 3.51 12.69
C GLN A 46 -1.88 2.44 12.49
N THR A 47 -3.12 2.70 12.92
CA THR A 47 -4.24 1.76 12.73
C THR A 47 -4.54 1.54 11.25
N VAL A 48 -4.38 2.59 10.43
CA VAL A 48 -4.52 2.49 8.97
C VAL A 48 -3.48 1.53 8.38
N ASP A 49 -2.22 1.66 8.80
CA ASP A 49 -1.14 0.79 8.31
C ASP A 49 -1.31 -0.66 8.74
N GLU A 50 -1.71 -0.91 9.99
CA GLU A 50 -2.01 -2.25 10.50
C GLU A 50 -3.19 -2.88 9.75
N ALA A 51 -4.26 -2.12 9.50
CA ALA A 51 -5.43 -2.57 8.76
C ALA A 51 -5.10 -2.89 7.29
N ILE A 52 -4.30 -2.05 6.64
CA ILE A 52 -3.80 -2.27 5.27
C ILE A 52 -2.97 -3.56 5.23
N ALA A 53 -2.00 -3.71 6.14
CA ALA A 53 -1.16 -4.89 6.18
C ALA A 53 -1.97 -6.17 6.45
N GLY A 54 -2.96 -6.09 7.35
CA GLY A 54 -3.89 -7.17 7.61
C GLY A 54 -4.71 -7.56 6.39
N ALA A 55 -5.31 -6.58 5.69
CA ALA A 55 -6.10 -6.82 4.49
C ALA A 55 -5.26 -7.43 3.36
N VAL A 56 -4.05 -6.93 3.13
CA VAL A 56 -3.12 -7.46 2.12
C VAL A 56 -2.77 -8.93 2.43
N ARG A 57 -2.50 -9.27 3.70
CA ARG A 57 -2.23 -10.67 4.10
C ARG A 57 -3.45 -11.57 3.88
N ARG A 58 -4.64 -11.13 4.28
CA ARG A 58 -5.88 -11.92 4.13
C ARG A 58 -6.24 -12.17 2.67
N CYS A 59 -6.02 -11.17 1.82
CA CYS A 59 -6.37 -11.26 0.40
C CYS A 59 -5.24 -11.85 -0.46
N GLY A 60 -4.06 -12.15 0.10
CA GLY A 60 -2.92 -12.66 -0.68
C GLY A 60 -2.28 -11.61 -1.60
N GLY A 61 -2.32 -10.33 -1.22
CA GLY A 61 -1.77 -9.22 -1.99
C GLY A 61 -2.82 -8.19 -2.42
N THR A 62 -2.35 -7.06 -2.95
CA THR A 62 -3.20 -5.95 -3.41
C THR A 62 -4.16 -6.35 -4.53
N ARG A 63 -3.73 -7.24 -5.43
CA ARG A 63 -4.58 -7.77 -6.51
C ARG A 63 -5.74 -8.61 -5.96
N GLY A 64 -5.47 -9.37 -4.91
CA GLY A 64 -6.51 -10.11 -4.19
C GLY A 64 -7.47 -9.18 -3.46
N CYS A 65 -6.99 -8.05 -2.91
CA CYS A 65 -7.89 -7.04 -2.34
C CYS A 65 -8.87 -6.53 -3.40
N VAL A 66 -8.37 -6.16 -4.59
CA VAL A 66 -9.23 -5.69 -5.69
C VAL A 66 -10.22 -6.77 -6.14
N ALA A 67 -9.79 -8.03 -6.22
CA ALA A 67 -10.69 -9.14 -6.56
C ALA A 67 -11.78 -9.35 -5.49
N HIS A 68 -11.41 -9.28 -4.20
CA HIS A 68 -12.36 -9.37 -3.09
C HIS A 68 -13.38 -8.23 -3.12
N MET A 69 -12.95 -7.01 -3.45
CA MET A 69 -13.85 -5.88 -3.64
C MET A 69 -14.85 -6.11 -4.77
N ALA A 70 -14.36 -6.56 -5.92
CA ALA A 70 -15.20 -6.83 -7.09
C ALA A 70 -16.24 -7.92 -6.77
N ALA A 71 -15.85 -8.95 -6.01
CA ALA A 71 -16.75 -10.01 -5.57
C ALA A 71 -17.79 -9.52 -4.54
N ALA A 72 -17.40 -8.70 -3.57
CA ALA A 72 -18.28 -8.27 -2.47
C ALA A 72 -19.20 -7.09 -2.84
N TYR A 73 -18.77 -6.22 -3.76
CA TYR A 73 -19.46 -4.97 -4.08
C TYR A 73 -19.78 -4.81 -5.57
N GLY A 74 -19.58 -5.85 -6.38
CA GLY A 74 -19.88 -5.81 -7.83
C GLY A 74 -21.33 -5.43 -8.14
N ASP A 75 -22.27 -5.90 -7.30
CA ASP A 75 -23.70 -5.60 -7.44
C ASP A 75 -24.14 -4.31 -6.73
N TYR A 76 -23.24 -3.68 -5.96
CA TYR A 76 -23.53 -2.48 -5.16
C TYR A 76 -22.46 -1.40 -5.35
N PRO A 77 -22.35 -0.83 -6.57
CA PRO A 77 -21.33 0.16 -6.89
C PRO A 77 -21.43 1.43 -6.04
N GLU A 78 -22.59 1.74 -5.48
CA GLU A 78 -22.82 3.01 -4.77
C GLU A 78 -22.23 2.93 -3.36
N THR A 79 -22.42 1.78 -2.73
CA THR A 79 -21.79 1.40 -1.46
C THR A 79 -20.28 1.33 -1.62
N ALA A 80 -19.80 0.76 -2.74
CA ALA A 80 -18.38 0.73 -3.08
C ALA A 80 -17.82 2.15 -3.25
N ALA A 81 -18.51 3.02 -3.98
CA ALA A 81 -18.06 4.38 -4.24
C ALA A 81 -17.96 5.19 -2.95
N ALA A 82 -18.93 5.07 -2.03
CA ALA A 82 -18.89 5.72 -0.73
C ALA A 82 -17.70 5.25 0.12
N ARG A 83 -17.48 3.93 0.20
CA ARG A 83 -16.37 3.35 0.98
C ARG A 83 -15.00 3.67 0.37
N MET A 84 -14.87 3.68 -0.96
CA MET A 84 -13.64 4.06 -1.65
C MET A 84 -13.31 5.54 -1.47
N ARG A 85 -14.32 6.43 -1.50
CA ARG A 85 -14.14 7.86 -1.19
C ARG A 85 -13.61 8.07 0.22
N TRP A 86 -14.18 7.37 1.20
CA TRP A 86 -13.68 7.38 2.57
C TRP A 86 -12.22 6.87 2.66
N ALA A 87 -11.93 5.70 2.09
CA ALA A 87 -10.61 5.09 2.16
C ALA A 87 -9.51 5.98 1.56
N ARG A 88 -9.79 6.60 0.40
CA ARG A 88 -8.88 7.58 -0.24
C ARG A 88 -8.65 8.81 0.62
N GLY A 89 -9.67 9.29 1.33
CA GLY A 89 -9.55 10.44 2.24
C GLY A 89 -8.64 10.12 3.42
N VAL A 90 -8.82 8.94 4.03
CA VAL A 90 -8.01 8.48 5.15
C VAL A 90 -6.53 8.30 4.76
N VAL A 91 -6.26 7.62 3.64
CA VAL A 91 -4.86 7.40 3.16
C VAL A 91 -4.18 8.72 2.78
N GLN A 92 -4.91 9.66 2.17
CA GLN A 92 -4.34 10.99 1.87
C GLN A 92 -4.05 11.80 3.13
N HIS A 93 -4.85 11.62 4.19
CA HIS A 93 -4.62 12.29 5.46
C HIS A 93 -3.41 11.71 6.19
N SER A 94 -3.26 10.39 6.23
CA SER A 94 -2.11 9.72 6.87
C SER A 94 -0.78 10.06 6.20
N GLU A 95 -0.75 10.23 4.88
CA GLU A 95 0.47 10.57 4.13
C GLU A 95 0.89 12.05 4.29
N ARG A 96 -0.01 12.92 4.75
CA ARG A 96 0.32 14.32 5.09
C ARG A 96 0.91 14.46 6.50
N ASP A 97 0.80 13.44 7.34
CA ASP A 97 1.35 13.43 8.70
C ASP A 97 2.61 12.52 8.77
N PRO A 98 3.81 13.06 8.51
CA PRO A 98 5.05 12.28 8.49
C PRO A 98 5.50 11.80 9.87
N SER A 99 4.86 12.23 10.97
CA SER A 99 5.25 11.87 12.33
C SER A 99 5.13 10.37 12.63
N THR A 100 4.34 9.63 11.82
CA THR A 100 4.10 8.18 12.01
C THR A 100 5.04 7.28 11.19
N ARG A 101 5.81 7.82 10.23
CA ARG A 101 6.76 7.01 9.42
C ARG A 101 7.99 6.56 10.22
N ALA A 102 8.14 7.04 11.46
CA ALA A 102 9.17 6.64 12.41
C ALA A 102 8.84 5.33 13.16
N TYR A 103 7.64 4.75 13.03
CA TYR A 103 7.27 3.48 13.67
C TYR A 103 7.05 2.36 12.63
N HIS A 104 8.00 1.43 12.53
CA HIS A 104 7.92 0.24 11.68
C HIS A 104 7.52 -0.97 12.52
N PRO A 105 6.26 -1.45 12.50
CA PRO A 105 5.95 -2.78 12.99
C PRO A 105 6.45 -3.82 12.00
N SER A 106 7.57 -4.47 12.35
CA SER A 106 8.03 -5.85 12.03
C SER A 106 7.92 -6.46 10.61
N TRP A 107 7.26 -5.88 9.60
CA TRP A 107 7.07 -6.56 8.31
C TRP A 107 8.34 -6.62 7.43
N SER A 108 9.44 -5.96 7.82
CA SER A 108 10.75 -6.08 7.18
C SER A 108 11.35 -7.49 7.26
N SER A 109 10.86 -8.38 8.15
CA SER A 109 11.29 -9.78 8.17
C SER A 109 10.63 -10.64 7.08
N ALA A 110 9.55 -10.18 6.45
CA ALA A 110 8.81 -10.98 5.46
C ALA A 110 9.34 -10.88 4.02
N LEU A 111 10.17 -9.88 3.69
CA LEU A 111 10.66 -9.67 2.31
C LEU A 111 12.16 -9.95 2.11
N ILE A 112 12.92 -10.26 3.17
CA ILE A 112 14.35 -10.64 3.04
C ILE A 112 14.55 -12.17 3.11
N SER A 113 13.54 -12.95 3.53
CA SER A 113 13.62 -14.41 3.49
C SER A 113 13.24 -14.99 2.12
N SER A 114 13.91 -14.51 1.06
CA SER A 114 13.92 -15.18 -0.24
C SER A 114 15.25 -14.91 -0.92
N SER A 115 16.33 -15.48 -0.37
CA SER A 115 17.63 -15.58 -1.03
C SER A 115 18.47 -16.66 -0.35
N GLY A 116 18.53 -17.84 -0.98
CA GLY A 116 19.75 -18.66 -1.04
C GLY A 116 20.16 -19.48 0.18
N GLY A 117 19.38 -20.51 0.53
CA GLY A 117 19.93 -21.64 1.29
C GLY A 117 20.69 -22.59 0.34
N VAL A 118 21.98 -22.34 0.13
CA VAL A 118 22.91 -23.31 -0.48
C VAL A 118 23.06 -24.48 0.49
N LEU A 119 22.60 -25.67 0.09
CA LEU A 119 22.93 -26.93 0.75
C LEU A 119 24.40 -27.24 0.46
N ALA A 120 25.30 -26.79 1.34
CA ALA A 120 26.68 -27.25 1.41
C ALA A 120 26.85 -28.08 2.68
N GLY A 121 27.31 -29.32 2.49
CA GLY A 121 27.20 -30.41 3.44
C GLY A 121 28.01 -30.27 4.72
N ARG A 122 27.69 -31.16 5.66
CA ARG A 122 28.57 -31.66 6.72
C ARG A 122 27.92 -32.91 7.33
N SER A 123 28.54 -34.05 7.11
CA SER A 123 28.52 -35.14 8.09
C SER A 123 29.94 -35.63 8.23
N LEU A 124 30.57 -35.16 9.31
CA LEU A 124 31.69 -35.83 9.96
C LEU A 124 31.06 -36.62 11.10
N THR A 125 31.12 -37.94 11.00
CA THR A 125 31.50 -38.84 12.10
C THR A 125 31.87 -40.17 11.50
#